data_AF-A0A7J7LW87-F1
#
_entry.id   AF-A0A7J7LW87-F1
#
_cell.length_a   1.000
_cell.length_b   1.000
_cell.length_c   1.000
_cell.angle_alpha   90.00
_cell.angle_beta   90.00
_cell.angle_gamma   90.00
#
_symmetry.space_group_name_H-M   'P 1'
#
loop_
_entity.id
_entity.type
_entity.pdbx_description
1 polymer ?
#
loop_
_entity_poly.entity_id
_entity_poly.type
_entity_poly.pdbx_seq_one_letter_code
_entity_poly.pdbx_strand_id
1 'polypeptide(L)'
;MHLLRATPGTKDSPITVYMVHLVDLMGRAAPILIIHKKQRATAKYAASNAIVGAFKIFEAGCNHVQIHSYTSITPYNAMHHDICELALQNNATLILVPSHKKGVEGYYNVNMTNLHVLDQAPCSVGILVDRSQNHGNSPQSLGLINSVAVLFLGGADAREALAYADRMTDKPGINLTLVHFISAENEVNEETDF
;
A
#
# COMPACT_ATOMS: atom_id res chain seq x y z
N MET A 1 -8.04 -3.55 2.39
CA MET A 1 -7.09 -4.23 3.30
C MET A 1 -6.72 -5.67 2.85
N HIS A 2 -7.17 -6.16 1.69
CA HIS A 2 -6.90 -7.54 1.26
C HIS A 2 -5.41 -7.84 1.09
N LEU A 3 -4.64 -6.90 0.53
CA LEU A 3 -3.19 -7.02 0.36
C LEU A 3 -2.45 -7.23 1.70
N LEU A 4 -2.73 -6.38 2.70
CA LEU A 4 -2.15 -6.52 4.03
C LEU A 4 -2.54 -7.84 4.70
N ARG A 5 -3.77 -8.32 4.50
CA ARG A 5 -4.21 -9.64 5.00
C ARG A 5 -3.49 -10.82 4.34
N ALA A 6 -2.93 -10.63 3.15
CA ALA A 6 -2.15 -11.64 2.44
C ALA A 6 -0.66 -11.60 2.77
N THR A 7 -0.21 -10.55 3.47
CA THR A 7 1.21 -10.34 3.80
C THR A 7 1.40 -10.56 5.30
N PRO A 8 1.81 -11.76 5.75
CA PRO A 8 1.98 -12.03 7.17
C PRO A 8 3.25 -11.36 7.70
N GLY A 9 3.21 -10.91 8.95
CA GLY A 9 4.42 -10.59 9.70
C GLY A 9 4.97 -11.86 10.36
N THR A 10 6.29 -12.02 10.35
CA THR A 10 6.97 -13.10 11.07
C THR A 10 7.84 -12.54 12.19
N LYS A 11 8.36 -13.42 13.06
CA LYS A 11 9.26 -13.00 14.14
C LYS A 11 10.56 -12.40 13.60
N ASP A 12 11.07 -12.97 12.51
CA ASP A 12 12.33 -12.57 11.89
C ASP A 12 12.15 -11.44 10.86
N SER A 13 10.93 -11.29 10.31
CA SER A 13 10.55 -10.19 9.42
C SER A 13 9.19 -9.59 9.86
N PRO A 14 9.15 -8.79 10.95
CA PRO A 14 7.94 -8.11 11.36
C PRO A 14 7.55 -7.01 10.36
N ILE A 15 6.26 -6.65 10.33
CA ILE A 15 5.73 -5.59 9.47
C ILE A 15 5.29 -4.40 10.31
N THR A 16 5.77 -3.21 9.96
CA THR A 16 5.22 -1.95 10.47
C THR A 16 4.50 -1.22 9.35
N VAL A 17 3.24 -0.86 9.58
CA VAL A 17 2.41 -0.11 8.63
C VAL A 17 2.14 1.28 9.16
N TYR A 18 2.47 2.29 8.38
CA TYR A 18 2.12 3.69 8.63
C TYR A 18 0.91 4.06 7.79
N MET A 19 -0.29 3.94 8.35
CA MET A 19 -1.53 4.25 7.66
C MET A 19 -1.84 5.74 7.81
N VAL A 20 -1.93 6.46 6.70
CA VAL A 20 -2.36 7.87 6.66
C VAL A 20 -3.75 7.96 6.02
N HIS A 21 -4.69 8.58 6.73
CA HIS A 21 -5.97 9.02 6.15
C HIS A 21 -5.86 10.49 5.79
N LEU A 22 -5.90 10.78 4.49
CA LEU A 22 -5.87 12.14 3.95
C LEU A 22 -7.27 12.77 3.92
N VAL A 23 -7.41 13.96 4.47
CA VAL A 23 -8.66 14.73 4.50
C VAL A 23 -8.37 16.12 3.96
N ASP A 24 -9.16 16.57 2.97
CA ASP A 24 -8.95 17.89 2.38
C ASP A 24 -9.27 19.01 3.38
N LEU A 25 -8.39 19.99 3.45
CA LEU A 25 -8.50 21.11 4.38
C LEU A 25 -9.47 22.17 3.84
N MET A 26 -10.74 22.06 4.22
CA MET A 26 -11.74 23.06 3.90
C MET A 26 -12.05 23.94 5.12
N GLY A 27 -11.77 25.25 5.02
CA GLY A 27 -12.17 26.25 6.02
C GLY A 27 -11.31 26.33 7.28
N ARG A 28 -10.13 25.70 7.32
CA ARG A 28 -9.10 25.93 8.35
C ARG A 28 -7.92 26.71 7.76
N ALA A 29 -7.22 27.44 8.62
CA ALA A 29 -6.05 28.22 8.23
C ALA A 29 -4.74 27.41 8.18
N ALA A 30 -4.63 26.28 8.89
CA ALA A 30 -3.39 25.52 9.02
C ALA A 30 -3.59 24.00 8.85
N PRO A 31 -2.66 23.30 8.17
CA PRO A 31 -2.61 21.84 8.12
C PRO A 31 -2.41 21.21 9.50
N ILE A 32 -2.94 20.00 9.69
CA ILE A 32 -2.88 19.28 10.97
C ILE A 32 -2.64 17.79 10.71
N LEU A 33 -1.64 17.23 11.40
CA LEU A 33 -1.41 15.79 11.48
C LEU A 33 -1.90 15.26 12.84
N ILE A 34 -2.89 14.38 12.81
CA ILE A 34 -3.43 13.71 14.00
C ILE A 34 -2.80 12.33 14.11
N ILE A 35 -2.17 12.04 15.25
CA ILE A 35 -1.60 10.72 15.54
C ILE A 35 -2.56 9.95 16.45
N HIS A 36 -3.01 8.78 15.99
CA HIS A 36 -3.95 7.96 16.75
C HIS A 36 -3.24 7.02 17.73
N LYS A 37 -2.55 7.58 18.74
CA LYS A 37 -1.88 6.81 19.81
C LYS A 37 -2.87 6.44 20.93
N LYS A 38 -3.59 5.32 20.79
CA LYS A 38 -4.48 4.72 21.83
C LYS A 38 -5.53 5.65 22.49
N GLN A 39 -5.67 6.91 22.07
CA GLN A 39 -6.58 7.89 22.66
C GLN A 39 -8.03 7.68 22.20
N ARG A 40 -8.98 8.06 23.07
CA ARG A 40 -10.42 8.06 22.79
C ARG A 40 -10.69 8.91 21.55
N ALA A 41 -11.36 8.29 20.57
CA ALA A 41 -11.80 8.93 19.35
C ALA A 41 -12.57 10.21 19.66
N THR A 42 -12.09 11.35 19.17
CA THR A 42 -12.88 12.59 19.20
C THR A 42 -14.01 12.48 18.17
N ALA A 43 -15.25 12.76 18.57
CA ALA A 43 -16.43 12.67 17.70
C ALA A 43 -16.33 13.56 16.43
N LYS A 44 -15.42 14.53 16.42
CA LYS A 44 -15.18 15.49 15.34
C LYS A 44 -14.71 14.86 14.01
N TYR A 45 -14.21 13.63 14.02
CA TYR A 45 -13.67 12.94 12.83
C TYR A 45 -14.26 11.52 12.65
N ALA A 46 -15.59 11.39 12.72
CA ALA A 46 -16.28 10.10 12.71
C ALA A 46 -15.90 9.18 11.52
N ALA A 47 -15.76 9.74 10.30
CA ALA A 47 -15.33 8.97 9.12
C ALA A 47 -13.88 8.46 9.25
N SER A 48 -12.97 9.31 9.75
CA SER A 48 -11.59 8.91 10.02
C SER A 48 -11.49 7.86 11.12
N ASN A 49 -12.36 7.94 12.12
CA ASN A 49 -12.43 6.96 13.21
C ASN A 49 -12.84 5.57 12.71
N ALA A 50 -13.70 5.46 11.69
CA ALA A 50 -14.08 4.17 11.12
C ALA A 50 -12.90 3.49 10.42
N ILE A 51 -12.14 4.24 9.62
CA ILE A 51 -10.93 3.73 8.94
C ILE A 51 -9.87 3.34 9.96
N VAL A 52 -9.56 4.22 10.92
CA VAL A 52 -8.63 3.92 12.01
C VAL A 52 -9.09 2.70 12.82
N GLY A 53 -10.38 2.58 13.09
CA GLY A 53 -10.98 1.43 13.77
C GLY A 53 -10.77 0.12 13.02
N ALA A 54 -10.96 0.11 11.70
CA ALA A 54 -10.72 -1.07 10.87
C ALA A 54 -9.26 -1.54 10.93
N PHE A 55 -8.31 -0.60 10.89
CA PHE A 55 -6.89 -0.93 11.00
C PHE A 55 -6.51 -1.44 12.40
N LYS A 56 -7.12 -0.90 13.48
CA LYS A 56 -6.94 -1.43 14.84
C LYS A 56 -7.47 -2.86 14.99
N ILE A 57 -8.63 -3.15 14.40
CA ILE A 57 -9.20 -4.52 14.40
C ILE A 57 -8.27 -5.46 13.64
N PHE A 58 -7.73 -5.02 12.51
CA PHE A 58 -6.78 -5.81 11.73
C PHE A 58 -5.48 -6.07 12.51
N GLU A 59 -4.89 -5.05 13.15
CA GLU A 59 -3.70 -5.19 14.00
C GLU A 59 -3.92 -6.23 15.10
N ALA A 60 -5.05 -6.16 15.81
CA ALA A 60 -5.39 -7.10 16.89
C ALA A 60 -5.54 -8.56 16.42
N GLY A 61 -5.82 -8.77 15.12
CA GLY A 61 -5.94 -10.09 14.51
C GLY A 61 -4.66 -10.62 13.86
N CYS A 62 -3.56 -9.88 13.89
CA CYS A 62 -2.31 -10.24 13.23
C CYS A 62 -1.16 -10.36 14.23
N ASN A 63 -0.32 -11.37 14.05
CA ASN A 63 0.93 -11.48 14.80
C ASN A 63 2.05 -10.73 14.06
N HIS A 64 2.95 -10.09 14.80
CA HIS A 64 4.13 -9.38 14.27
C HIS A 64 3.81 -8.28 13.23
N VAL A 65 2.60 -7.72 13.29
CA VAL A 65 2.19 -6.55 12.51
C VAL A 65 1.88 -5.42 13.49
N GLN A 66 2.51 -4.27 13.29
CA GLN A 66 2.25 -3.05 14.06
C GLN A 66 1.70 -1.97 13.14
N ILE A 67 0.67 -1.24 13.59
CA ILE A 67 0.03 -0.19 12.80
C ILE A 67 0.07 1.16 13.52
N HIS A 68 0.72 2.13 12.88
CA HIS A 68 0.65 3.52 13.26
C HIS A 68 -0.37 4.23 12.37
N SER A 69 -1.46 4.68 12.98
CA SER A 69 -2.55 5.34 12.25
C SER A 69 -2.47 6.86 12.41
N TYR A 70 -2.62 7.56 11.29
CA TYR A 70 -2.55 9.01 11.20
C TYR A 70 -3.76 9.55 10.43
N THR A 71 -4.15 10.79 10.71
CA THR A 71 -5.06 11.56 9.86
C THR A 71 -4.39 12.87 9.53
N SER A 72 -4.05 13.06 8.26
CA SER A 72 -3.55 14.34 7.74
C SER A 72 -4.74 15.14 7.24
N ILE A 73 -4.87 16.37 7.72
CA ILE A 73 -5.82 17.35 7.24
C ILE A 73 -5.00 18.47 6.62
N THR A 74 -4.89 18.47 5.29
CA THR A 74 -4.00 19.36 4.53
C THR A 74 -4.64 19.69 3.19
N PRO A 75 -4.33 20.86 2.58
CA PRO A 75 -4.84 21.18 1.25
C PRO A 75 -4.54 20.06 0.25
N TYR A 76 -5.48 19.73 -0.62
CA TYR A 76 -5.35 18.64 -1.59
C TYR A 76 -4.02 18.66 -2.38
N ASN A 77 -3.56 19.84 -2.79
CA ASN A 77 -2.31 20.02 -3.53
C ASN A 77 -1.05 19.78 -2.69
N ALA A 78 -1.14 19.72 -1.36
CA ALA A 78 -0.02 19.48 -0.45
C ALA A 78 -0.03 18.07 0.16
N MET A 79 -1.06 17.25 -0.07
CA MET A 79 -1.19 15.91 0.52
C MET A 79 -0.01 14.96 0.22
N HIS A 80 0.61 15.10 -0.94
CA HIS A 80 1.77 14.28 -1.32
C HIS A 80 2.97 14.56 -0.42
N HIS A 81 3.14 15.81 0.05
CA HIS A 81 4.22 16.18 0.95
C HIS A 81 4.09 15.45 2.28
N ASP A 82 2.90 15.44 2.89
CA ASP A 82 2.63 14.72 4.14
C ASP A 82 2.91 13.21 4.01
N ILE A 83 2.60 12.61 2.86
CA ILE A 83 2.88 11.18 2.58
C ILE A 83 4.39 10.95 2.53
N CYS A 84 5.12 11.74 1.74
CA CYS A 84 6.56 11.57 1.54
C CYS A 84 7.34 11.91 2.82
N GLU A 85 6.92 12.95 3.55
CA GLU A 85 7.51 13.31 4.84
C GLU A 85 7.29 12.19 5.87
N LEU A 86 6.07 11.65 5.97
CA LEU A 86 5.81 10.54 6.89
C LEU A 86 6.62 9.29 6.53
N ALA A 87 6.75 8.98 5.23
CA ALA A 87 7.58 7.88 4.76
C ALA A 87 9.05 8.09 5.12
N LEU A 88 9.58 9.30 4.89
CA LEU A 88 10.97 9.65 5.19
C LEU A 88 11.26 9.60 6.70
N GLN A 89 10.42 10.23 7.52
CA GLN A 89 10.58 10.27 8.97
C GLN A 89 10.57 8.88 9.62
N ASN A 90 9.91 7.91 8.98
CA ASN A 90 9.78 6.55 9.48
C ASN A 90 10.62 5.53 8.72
N ASN A 91 11.52 5.98 7.81
CA ASN A 91 12.33 5.11 6.95
C ASN A 91 11.49 4.01 6.28
N ALA A 92 10.32 4.37 5.75
CA ALA A 92 9.44 3.42 5.07
C ALA A 92 10.15 2.87 3.83
N THR A 93 10.05 1.56 3.62
CA THR A 93 10.67 0.89 2.46
C THR A 93 9.78 0.90 1.22
N LEU A 94 8.46 1.02 1.40
CA LEU A 94 7.48 0.96 0.33
C LEU A 94 6.30 1.87 0.68
N ILE A 95 5.92 2.74 -0.25
CA ILE A 95 4.67 3.50 -0.17
C ILE A 95 3.63 2.79 -1.03
N LEU A 96 2.46 2.51 -0.45
CA LEU A 96 1.31 1.99 -1.20
C LEU A 96 0.23 3.07 -1.30
N VAL A 97 -0.01 3.59 -2.51
CA VAL A 97 -1.07 4.55 -2.77
C VAL A 97 -2.24 3.89 -3.47
N PRO A 98 -3.49 4.07 -3.03
CA PRO A 98 -4.64 3.55 -3.73
C PRO A 98 -4.87 4.32 -5.04
N SER A 99 -5.28 3.61 -6.08
CA SER A 99 -5.83 4.22 -7.30
C SER A 99 -7.33 3.94 -7.36
N HIS A 100 -8.13 5.01 -7.30
CA HIS A 100 -9.57 4.90 -7.47
C HIS A 100 -9.94 4.89 -8.96
N LYS A 101 -10.74 3.90 -9.38
CA LYS A 101 -11.29 3.79 -10.72
C LYS A 101 -12.47 4.76 -10.89
N LYS A 102 -12.41 5.65 -11.89
CA LYS A 102 -13.56 6.17 -12.67
C LYS A 102 -13.06 6.61 -14.06
N GLY A 103 -13.08 5.69 -15.01
CA GLY A 103 -12.83 5.94 -16.44
C GLY A 103 -13.54 4.87 -17.27
N VAL A 104 -14.17 5.29 -18.37
CA VAL A 104 -15.06 4.46 -19.22
C VAL A 104 -14.30 3.37 -20.00
N GLU A 105 -12.97 3.47 -20.12
CA GLU A 105 -12.17 2.64 -21.04
C GLU A 105 -11.01 1.88 -20.39
N GLY A 106 -11.07 1.62 -19.08
CA GLY A 106 -10.08 0.75 -18.42
C GLY A 106 -8.71 1.37 -18.13
N TYR A 107 -8.48 2.63 -18.49
CA TYR A 107 -7.31 3.40 -18.05
C TYR A 107 -7.41 3.75 -16.56
N TYR A 108 -6.34 3.47 -15.82
CA TYR A 108 -6.19 3.89 -14.43
C TYR A 108 -5.70 5.33 -14.39
N ASN A 109 -6.59 6.25 -14.02
CA ASN A 109 -6.18 7.63 -13.78
C ASN A 109 -5.42 7.69 -12.45
N VAL A 110 -4.10 7.79 -12.55
CA VAL A 110 -3.25 8.17 -11.43
C VAL A 110 -3.62 9.62 -11.08
N ASN A 111 -4.19 9.83 -9.90
CA ASN A 111 -4.58 11.18 -9.48
C ASN A 111 -3.33 12.05 -9.27
N MET A 112 -3.51 13.37 -9.24
CA MET A 112 -2.39 14.32 -9.13
C MET A 112 -1.55 14.05 -7.88
N THR A 113 -2.18 13.73 -6.75
CA THR A 113 -1.46 13.35 -5.51
C THR A 113 -0.54 12.15 -5.73
N ASN A 114 -1.00 11.09 -6.38
CA ASN A 114 -0.21 9.89 -6.65
C ASN A 114 0.93 10.17 -7.63
N LEU A 115 0.74 11.05 -8.62
CA LEU A 115 1.82 11.49 -9.52
C LEU A 115 2.92 12.22 -8.74
N HIS A 116 2.54 13.13 -7.84
CA HIS A 116 3.53 13.81 -7.00
C HIS A 116 4.23 12.86 -6.01
N VAL A 117 3.53 11.85 -5.49
CA VAL A 117 4.17 10.80 -4.67
C VAL A 117 5.17 10.01 -5.49
N LEU A 118 4.85 9.63 -6.72
CA LEU A 118 5.80 8.93 -7.61
C LEU A 118 7.07 9.75 -7.88
N ASP A 119 6.93 11.08 -8.01
CA ASP A 119 8.03 11.99 -8.30
C ASP A 119 8.92 12.26 -7.07
N GLN A 120 8.34 12.31 -5.87
CA GLN A 120 9.03 12.81 -4.67
C GLN A 120 9.24 11.78 -3.56
N ALA A 121 8.80 10.53 -3.75
CA ALA A 121 8.91 9.50 -2.74
C ALA A 121 10.37 9.19 -2.37
N PRO A 122 10.67 8.97 -1.08
CA PRO A 122 11.99 8.56 -0.62
C PRO A 122 12.28 7.06 -0.83
N CYS A 123 11.33 6.30 -1.39
CA CYS A 123 11.41 4.85 -1.59
C CYS A 123 10.44 4.40 -2.70
N SER A 124 10.39 3.11 -3.02
CA SER A 124 9.50 2.59 -4.06
C SER A 124 8.03 2.90 -3.77
N VAL A 125 7.27 3.10 -4.84
CA VAL A 125 5.85 3.41 -4.78
C VAL A 125 5.06 2.34 -5.54
N GLY A 126 4.21 1.61 -4.82
CA GLY A 126 3.23 0.71 -5.40
C GLY A 126 1.86 1.39 -5.53
N ILE A 127 1.29 1.37 -6.73
CA ILE A 127 -0.10 1.81 -6.94
C ILE A 127 -1.03 0.61 -6.73
N LEU A 128 -1.85 0.66 -5.69
CA LEU A 128 -2.81 -0.38 -5.36
C LEU A 128 -4.12 -0.19 -6.13
N VAL A 129 -4.43 -1.15 -6.99
CA VAL A 129 -5.71 -1.23 -7.71
C VAL A 129 -6.54 -2.39 -7.14
N ASP A 130 -7.60 -2.07 -6.41
CA ASP A 130 -8.53 -3.09 -5.91
C ASP A 130 -9.68 -3.30 -6.91
N ARG A 131 -9.78 -4.52 -7.46
CA ARG A 131 -10.84 -4.93 -8.39
C ARG A 131 -11.92 -5.79 -7.71
N SER A 132 -11.84 -6.04 -6.40
CA SER A 132 -12.73 -6.97 -5.70
C SER A 132 -14.21 -6.56 -5.76
N GLN A 133 -14.50 -5.28 -5.97
CA GLN A 133 -15.87 -4.75 -6.06
C GLN A 133 -16.57 -5.04 -7.39
N ASN A 134 -15.86 -5.54 -8.40
CA ASN A 134 -16.44 -5.83 -9.72
C ASN A 134 -17.05 -7.24 -9.80
N HIS A 135 -16.78 -8.11 -8.82
CA HIS A 135 -17.34 -9.45 -8.74
C HIS A 135 -18.48 -9.41 -7.71
N GLY A 136 -19.72 -9.50 -8.19
CA GLY A 136 -20.93 -9.37 -7.36
C GLY A 136 -20.91 -10.26 -6.11
N ASN A 137 -21.70 -9.87 -5.11
CA ASN A 137 -21.81 -10.38 -3.73
C ASN A 137 -21.89 -11.92 -3.58
N SER A 138 -20.83 -12.64 -3.97
CA SER A 138 -20.66 -14.06 -3.73
C SER A 138 -20.10 -14.24 -2.30
N PRO A 139 -20.81 -14.95 -1.42
CA PRO A 139 -20.38 -15.19 -0.04
C PRO A 139 -19.13 -16.08 0.07
N GLN A 140 -18.63 -16.64 -1.03
CA GLN A 140 -17.39 -17.43 -1.07
C GLN A 140 -16.12 -16.59 -1.29
N SER A 141 -16.24 -15.32 -1.70
CA SER A 141 -15.11 -14.41 -1.85
C SER A 141 -14.82 -13.67 -0.53
N LEU A 142 -14.62 -14.41 0.57
CA LEU A 142 -13.83 -13.86 1.67
C LEU A 142 -12.44 -13.59 1.09
N GLY A 143 -12.08 -12.32 0.89
CA GLY A 143 -10.91 -11.83 0.14
C GLY A 143 -9.56 -12.44 0.54
N LEU A 144 -9.37 -13.69 0.16
CA LEU A 144 -8.20 -14.52 0.35
C LEU A 144 -7.46 -14.52 -0.98
N ILE A 145 -6.36 -13.79 -1.01
CA ILE A 145 -5.38 -13.87 -2.08
C ILE A 145 -4.70 -15.22 -1.90
N ASN A 146 -4.84 -16.13 -2.87
CA ASN A 146 -4.23 -17.46 -2.88
C ASN A 146 -3.20 -17.61 -4.01
N SER A 147 -3.19 -16.68 -4.96
CA SER A 147 -2.23 -16.64 -6.05
C SER A 147 -1.78 -15.20 -6.26
N VAL A 148 -0.48 -15.01 -6.38
CA VAL A 148 0.19 -13.75 -6.63
C VAL A 148 1.03 -13.93 -7.88
N ALA A 149 0.95 -12.97 -8.79
CA ALA A 149 1.79 -12.95 -9.99
C ALA A 149 2.63 -11.67 -10.00
N VAL A 150 3.92 -11.81 -10.31
CA VAL A 150 4.84 -10.70 -10.51
C VAL A 150 5.27 -10.71 -11.97
N LEU A 151 5.00 -9.59 -12.65
CA LEU A 151 5.53 -9.31 -13.98
C LEU A 151 6.82 -8.53 -13.78
N PHE A 152 7.97 -9.16 -14.02
CA PHE A 152 9.28 -8.61 -13.72
C PHE A 152 9.94 -8.12 -15.01
N LEU A 153 10.13 -6.80 -15.10
CA LEU A 153 10.78 -6.13 -16.24
C LEU A 153 12.21 -5.65 -15.91
N GLY A 154 12.75 -6.05 -14.76
CA GLY A 154 14.03 -5.54 -14.25
C GLY A 154 13.92 -4.21 -13.50
N GLY A 155 15.05 -3.73 -12.97
CA GLY A 155 15.12 -2.50 -12.17
C GLY A 155 14.99 -2.72 -10.66
N ALA A 156 15.20 -1.65 -9.89
CA ALA A 156 15.16 -1.69 -8.42
C ALA A 156 13.74 -1.97 -7.91
N ASP A 157 12.75 -1.23 -8.39
CA ASP A 157 11.36 -1.34 -7.95
C ASP A 157 10.76 -2.73 -8.25
N ALA A 158 11.14 -3.34 -9.38
CA ALA A 158 10.69 -4.70 -9.70
C ALA A 158 11.24 -5.75 -8.72
N ARG A 159 12.47 -5.56 -8.23
CA ARG A 159 13.05 -6.42 -7.17
C ARG A 159 12.35 -6.20 -5.84
N GLU A 160 12.00 -4.97 -5.50
CA GLU A 160 11.21 -4.71 -4.28
C GLU A 160 9.79 -5.28 -4.38
N ALA A 161 9.16 -5.19 -5.55
CA ALA A 161 7.87 -5.82 -5.79
C ALA A 161 7.94 -7.34 -5.67
N LEU A 162 8.99 -7.96 -6.22
CA LEU A 162 9.24 -9.39 -6.07
C LEU A 162 9.48 -9.76 -4.61
N ALA A 163 10.31 -9.03 -3.87
CA ALA A 163 10.55 -9.28 -2.45
C ALA A 163 9.28 -9.12 -1.59
N TYR A 164 8.40 -8.17 -1.94
CA TYR A 164 7.10 -8.02 -1.27
C TYR A 164 6.15 -9.18 -1.59
N ALA A 165 6.14 -9.66 -2.83
CA ALA A 165 5.33 -10.81 -3.25
C ALA A 165 5.84 -12.13 -2.65
N ASP A 166 7.16 -12.32 -2.60
CA ASP A 166 7.82 -13.47 -1.97
C ASP A 166 7.45 -13.55 -0.48
N ARG A 167 7.46 -12.42 0.24
CA ARG A 167 6.95 -12.36 1.61
C ARG A 167 5.49 -12.83 1.75
N MET A 168 4.63 -12.65 0.76
CA MET A 168 3.26 -13.17 0.85
C MET A 168 3.21 -14.70 0.91
N THR A 169 4.23 -15.38 0.36
CA THR A 169 4.30 -16.85 0.37
C THR A 169 4.56 -17.44 1.76
N ASP A 170 5.00 -16.62 2.73
CA ASP A 170 5.05 -17.00 4.14
C ASP A 170 3.67 -17.35 4.71
N LYS A 171 2.59 -16.93 4.04
CA LYS A 171 1.22 -17.32 4.38
C LYS A 171 0.87 -18.63 3.69
N PRO A 172 0.51 -19.68 4.44
CA PRO A 172 0.12 -20.96 3.84
C PRO A 172 -1.02 -20.80 2.83
N GLY A 173 -0.86 -21.40 1.66
CA GLY A 173 -1.86 -21.40 0.58
C GLY A 173 -1.72 -20.26 -0.43
N ILE A 174 -0.69 -19.42 -0.34
CA ILE A 174 -0.34 -18.45 -1.38
C ILE A 174 0.72 -19.04 -2.32
N ASN A 175 0.39 -19.10 -3.62
CA ASN A 175 1.33 -19.47 -4.68
C ASN A 175 1.84 -18.21 -5.39
N LEU A 176 3.16 -18.09 -5.58
CA LEU A 176 3.78 -17.01 -6.35
C LEU A 176 4.16 -17.49 -7.75
N THR A 177 3.75 -16.75 -8.76
CA THR A 177 4.19 -16.91 -10.16
C THR A 177 5.04 -15.71 -10.58
N LEU A 178 6.28 -15.96 -10.97
CA LEU A 178 7.16 -14.94 -11.54
C LEU A 178 7.18 -15.08 -13.07
N VAL A 179 6.90 -13.97 -13.77
CA VAL A 179 7.06 -13.87 -15.22
C VAL A 179 8.16 -12.85 -15.48
N HIS A 180 9.35 -13.33 -15.86
CA HIS A 180 10.48 -12.48 -16.19
C HIS A 180 10.49 -12.15 -17.68
N PHE A 181 10.44 -10.87 -18.02
CA PHE A 181 10.56 -10.37 -19.39
C PHE A 181 12.03 -10.04 -19.68
N ILE A 182 12.63 -10.79 -20.59
CA ILE A 182 14.00 -10.58 -21.05
C ILE A 182 13.95 -9.93 -22.44
N SER A 183 14.69 -8.84 -22.63
CA SER A 183 14.84 -8.22 -23.95
C SER A 183 15.70 -9.12 -24.83
N ALA A 184 15.30 -9.32 -26.10
CA ALA A 184 16.05 -10.13 -27.06
C ALA A 184 17.49 -9.62 -27.30
N GLU A 185 17.78 -8.36 -26.96
CA GLU A 185 19.12 -7.77 -27.06
C GLU A 185 20.06 -8.19 -25.92
N ASN A 186 19.53 -8.78 -24.84
CA ASN A 186 20.29 -9.21 -23.66
C ASN A 186 20.68 -10.70 -23.67
N GLU A 187 20.27 -11.48 -24.69
CA GLU A 187 20.61 -12.92 -24.80
C GLU A 187 22.13 -13.18 -24.97
N VAL A 188 22.94 -12.14 -25.20
CA VAL A 188 24.39 -12.28 -25.46
C VAL A 188 25.24 -12.32 -24.17
N ASN A 189 24.69 -11.98 -23.00
CA ASN A 189 25.50 -11.78 -21.78
C ASN A 189 25.07 -12.55 -20.52
N GLU A 190 24.13 -13.50 -20.59
CA GLU A 190 23.72 -14.31 -19.43
C GLU A 190 24.18 -15.78 -19.56
N GLU A 191 25.50 -16.00 -19.68
CA GLU A 191 26.14 -17.14 -19.02
C GLU A 191 26.83 -16.61 -17.77
N THR A 192 26.55 -17.22 -16.61
CA THR A 192 27.13 -16.97 -15.26
C THR A 192 26.58 -15.78 -14.45
N ASP A 193 25.50 -16.02 -13.70
CA ASP A 193 25.54 -16.22 -12.23
C ASP A 193 24.16 -15.92 -11.61
N PHE A 194 23.49 -16.99 -11.17
CA PHE A 194 22.37 -16.95 -10.22
C PHE A 194 22.88 -17.41 -8.84
#